data_AF-A0AB73I6N5-F1
#
_entry.id   AF-A0AB73I6N5-F1
#
_cell.length_a   1.000
_cell.length_b   1.000
_cell.length_c   1.000
_cell.angle_alpha   90.00
_cell.angle_beta   90.00
_cell.angle_gamma   90.00
#
_symmetry.space_group_name_H-M   'P 1'
#
loop_
_entity.id
_entity.type
_entity.pdbx_description
1 polymer ?
#
loop_
_entity_poly.entity_id
_entity_poly.type
_entity_poly.pdbx_seq_one_letter_code
_entity_poly.pdbx_strand_id
1 'polypeptide(L)'
;MKTTVRSERRRRAGAHGFTLIELLVAIAIMAVIAVLSWRGLDQIIRGRQTITNAMEDERVFAQLFDQMRIDARQAASDDESGQPAVSLAGGGLQIVRQLTLPGSAPRLQVVRYRVTEGRVIRYASPPLASVGDLHSALRGGESEGWTGLPLMGGVGAISARLYVPRVGWTTQMKDVQGAITEADNNLKVPQLGNAPLPRSVTGLEVSVGAKSLARPITRVFLIGE
;
A
#
# COMPACT_ATOMS: atom_id res chain seq x y z
N MET A 1 52.72 64.49 -62.48
CA MET A 1 51.65 63.49 -62.30
C MET A 1 50.94 63.76 -60.99
N LYS A 2 49.61 63.99 -61.01
CA LYS A 2 48.77 64.27 -59.83
C LYS A 2 48.19 62.96 -59.30
N THR A 3 48.46 62.64 -58.04
CA THR A 3 47.86 61.51 -57.31
C THR A 3 46.49 61.94 -56.77
N THR A 4 45.41 61.30 -57.24
CA THR A 4 44.06 61.53 -56.75
C THR A 4 43.79 60.64 -55.53
N VAL A 5 43.68 61.25 -54.35
CA VAL A 5 43.23 60.56 -53.13
C VAL A 5 41.72 60.41 -53.22
N ARG A 6 41.22 59.18 -53.33
CA ARG A 6 39.79 58.85 -53.33
C ARG A 6 39.35 58.70 -51.87
N SER A 7 38.49 59.60 -51.38
CA SER A 7 37.93 59.48 -50.03
C SER A 7 36.80 58.46 -50.03
N GLU A 8 36.97 57.37 -49.28
CA GLU A 8 35.88 56.45 -48.98
C GLU A 8 34.94 57.11 -47.96
N ARG A 9 33.78 57.58 -48.41
CA ARG A 9 32.69 57.94 -47.51
C ARG A 9 32.21 56.66 -46.81
N ARG A 10 32.68 56.44 -45.57
CA ARG A 10 31.97 55.57 -44.61
C ARG A 10 30.53 56.06 -44.54
N ARG A 11 29.60 55.27 -45.10
CA ARG A 11 28.17 55.45 -44.83
C ARG A 11 28.02 55.31 -43.32
N ARG A 12 27.76 56.43 -42.62
CA ARG A 12 27.19 56.36 -41.28
C ARG A 12 25.87 55.65 -41.45
N ALA A 13 25.82 54.37 -41.10
CA ALA A 13 24.55 53.70 -40.86
C ALA A 13 23.80 54.61 -39.88
N GLY A 14 22.67 55.16 -40.33
CA GLY A 14 21.88 56.08 -39.54
C GLY A 14 21.62 55.43 -38.19
N ALA A 15 22.00 56.10 -37.11
CA ALA A 15 21.53 55.73 -35.79
C ALA A 15 20.02 56.00 -35.82
N HIS A 16 19.24 54.98 -36.13
CA HIS A 16 17.79 55.02 -36.01
C HIS A 16 17.49 55.20 -34.52
N GLY A 17 17.04 56.41 -34.16
CA GLY A 17 16.69 56.74 -32.78
C GLY A 17 15.49 55.90 -32.34
N PHE A 18 15.62 55.27 -31.18
CA PHE A 18 14.60 54.45 -30.56
C PHE A 18 13.35 55.30 -30.29
N THR A 19 12.26 55.02 -30.99
CA THR A 19 11.01 55.78 -30.85
C THR A 19 10.31 55.39 -29.55
N LEU A 20 9.56 56.33 -28.95
CA LEU A 20 8.74 56.06 -27.76
C LEU A 20 7.77 54.87 -28.00
N ILE A 21 7.28 54.74 -29.23
CA ILE A 21 6.37 53.67 -29.63
C ILE A 21 7.07 52.30 -29.65
N GLU A 22 8.34 52.21 -30.08
CA GLU A 22 9.12 50.96 -30.00
C GLU A 22 9.34 50.52 -28.56
N LEU A 23 9.63 51.46 -27.65
CA LEU A 23 9.74 51.15 -26.22
C LEU A 23 8.42 50.63 -25.66
N LEU A 24 7.31 51.32 -25.97
CA LEU A 24 5.96 50.96 -25.53
C LEU A 24 5.55 49.57 -26.01
N VAL A 25 5.78 49.28 -27.29
CA VAL A 25 5.49 47.96 -27.86
C VAL A 25 6.39 46.90 -27.22
N ALA A 26 7.67 47.18 -27.01
CA ALA A 26 8.59 46.24 -26.36
C ALA A 26 8.14 45.90 -24.93
N ILE A 27 7.78 46.90 -24.11
CA ILE A 27 7.30 46.65 -22.74
C ILE A 27 5.96 45.95 -22.71
N ALA A 28 5.06 46.23 -23.67
CA ALA A 28 3.77 45.55 -23.78
C ALA A 28 3.96 44.06 -24.11
N ILE A 29 4.82 43.74 -25.08
CA ILE A 29 5.15 42.35 -25.43
C ILE A 29 5.83 41.65 -24.24
N MET A 30 6.81 42.30 -23.61
CA MET A 30 7.47 41.75 -22.42
C MET A 30 6.47 41.47 -21.29
N ALA A 31 5.52 42.37 -21.06
CA ALA A 31 4.48 42.18 -20.05
C ALA A 31 3.59 40.96 -20.36
N VAL A 32 3.17 40.78 -21.61
CA VAL A 32 2.38 39.60 -22.02
C VAL A 32 3.19 38.30 -21.85
N ILE A 33 4.44 38.28 -22.33
CA ILE A 33 5.33 37.11 -22.19
C ILE A 33 5.56 36.79 -20.71
N ALA A 34 5.77 37.79 -19.85
CA ALA A 34 5.97 37.58 -18.42
C ALA A 34 4.73 36.95 -17.77
N VAL A 35 3.52 37.43 -18.08
CA VAL A 35 2.26 36.86 -17.55
C VAL A 35 2.06 35.43 -18.03
N LEU A 36 2.29 35.16 -19.33
CA LEU A 36 2.18 33.82 -19.89
C LEU A 36 3.23 32.87 -19.31
N SER A 37 4.46 33.34 -19.12
CA SER A 37 5.56 32.55 -18.53
C SER A 37 5.26 32.18 -17.08
N TRP A 38 4.76 33.13 -16.28
CA TRP A 38 4.34 32.86 -14.91
C TRP A 38 3.20 31.85 -14.86
N ARG A 39 2.19 32.01 -15.73
CA ARG A 39 1.08 31.05 -15.82
C ARG A 39 1.55 29.67 -16.28
N GLY A 40 2.45 29.58 -17.26
CA GLY A 40 3.01 28.32 -17.74
C GLY A 40 3.80 27.60 -16.65
N LEU A 41 4.66 28.34 -15.94
CA LEU A 41 5.43 27.81 -14.81
C LEU A 41 4.51 27.32 -13.68
N ASP A 42 3.49 28.09 -13.32
CA ASP A 42 2.54 27.77 -12.26
C ASP A 42 1.69 26.52 -12.60
N GLN A 43 1.32 26.33 -13.86
CA GLN A 43 0.70 25.07 -14.31
C GLN A 43 1.66 23.88 -14.22
N ILE A 44 2.94 24.04 -14.57
CA ILE A 44 3.94 22.97 -14.47
C ILE A 44 4.19 22.59 -13.00
N ILE A 45 4.29 23.58 -12.10
CA ILE A 45 4.49 23.34 -10.66
C ILE A 45 3.30 22.58 -10.08
N ARG A 46 2.06 23.00 -10.38
CA ARG A 46 0.85 22.28 -9.95
C ARG A 46 0.77 20.86 -10.51
N GLY A 47 1.12 20.70 -11.79
CA GLY A 47 1.16 19.38 -12.44
C GLY A 47 2.16 18.44 -11.77
N ARG A 48 3.38 18.93 -11.51
CA ARG A 48 4.40 18.17 -10.78
C ARG A 48 3.95 17.80 -9.38
N GLN A 49 3.37 18.72 -8.62
CA GLN A 49 2.87 18.44 -7.27
C GLN A 49 1.78 17.34 -7.27
N THR A 50 0.87 17.39 -8.25
CA THR A 50 -0.19 16.37 -8.40
C THR A 50 0.40 15.00 -8.67
N ILE A 51 1.39 14.92 -9.57
CA ILE A 51 2.09 13.66 -9.90
C ILE A 51 2.86 13.15 -8.68
N THR A 52 3.60 14.01 -7.98
CA THR A 52 4.36 13.62 -6.78
C THR A 52 3.43 13.05 -5.71
N ASN A 53 2.31 13.70 -5.41
CA ASN A 53 1.35 13.22 -4.42
C ASN A 53 0.76 11.86 -4.82
N ALA A 54 0.39 11.68 -6.10
CA ALA A 54 -0.13 10.41 -6.59
C ALA A 54 0.90 9.26 -6.51
N MET A 55 2.19 9.56 -6.76
CA MET A 55 3.27 8.58 -6.63
C MET A 55 3.54 8.17 -5.17
N GLU A 56 3.47 9.13 -4.24
CA GLU A 56 3.59 8.85 -2.80
C GLU A 56 2.45 7.96 -2.31
N ASP A 57 1.22 8.25 -2.73
CA ASP A 57 0.05 7.41 -2.41
C ASP A 57 0.23 5.98 -2.93
N GLU A 58 0.61 5.81 -4.21
CA GLU A 58 0.86 4.48 -4.80
C GLU A 58 1.93 3.70 -4.03
N ARG A 59 3.01 4.36 -3.60
CA ARG A 59 4.06 3.74 -2.79
C ARG A 59 3.52 3.25 -1.45
N VAL A 60 2.66 4.04 -0.79
CA VAL A 60 2.04 3.66 0.49
C VAL A 60 1.12 2.45 0.31
N PHE A 61 0.33 2.41 -0.76
CA PHE A 61 -0.50 1.24 -1.08
C PHE A 61 0.33 -0.02 -1.34
N ALA A 62 1.40 0.11 -2.13
CA ALA A 62 2.31 -0.99 -2.41
C ALA A 62 2.90 -1.55 -1.11
N GLN A 63 3.36 -0.69 -0.19
CA GLN A 63 3.89 -1.09 1.11
C GLN A 63 2.83 -1.80 1.98
N LEU A 64 1.60 -1.27 2.04
CA LEU A 64 0.50 -1.89 2.78
C LEU A 64 0.22 -3.31 2.28
N PHE A 65 0.05 -3.48 0.97
CA PHE A 65 -0.27 -4.78 0.38
C PHE A 65 0.91 -5.74 0.38
N ASP A 66 2.15 -5.25 0.29
CA ASP A 66 3.35 -6.07 0.46
C ASP A 66 3.44 -6.62 1.89
N GLN A 67 3.18 -5.78 2.89
CA GLN A 67 3.16 -6.21 4.28
C GLN A 67 2.06 -7.27 4.53
N MET A 68 0.86 -7.08 3.97
CA MET A 68 -0.23 -8.07 4.05
C MET A 68 0.14 -9.37 3.35
N ARG A 69 0.75 -9.30 2.16
CA ARG A 69 1.21 -10.47 1.40
C ARG A 69 2.22 -11.28 2.20
N ILE A 70 3.18 -10.61 2.85
CA ILE A 70 4.19 -11.27 3.69
C ILE A 70 3.52 -12.01 4.85
N ASP A 71 2.59 -11.36 5.55
CA ASP A 71 1.88 -12.01 6.67
C ASP A 71 0.99 -13.17 6.22
N ALA A 72 0.29 -13.02 5.09
CA ALA A 72 -0.55 -14.05 4.50
C ALA A 72 0.27 -15.27 4.04
N ARG A 73 1.42 -15.04 3.39
CA ARG A 73 2.38 -16.09 3.02
C ARG A 73 2.90 -16.83 4.24
N GLN A 74 3.19 -16.10 5.31
CA GLN A 74 3.76 -16.68 6.53
C GLN A 74 2.68 -17.21 7.49
N ALA A 75 1.41 -17.27 7.07
CA ALA A 75 0.34 -17.82 7.87
C ALA A 75 0.66 -19.26 8.29
N ALA A 76 0.57 -19.51 9.60
CA ALA A 76 0.72 -20.84 10.16
C ALA A 76 -0.38 -21.76 9.60
N SER A 77 -0.16 -23.07 9.65
CA SER A 77 -1.23 -24.02 9.35
C SER A 77 -2.30 -24.01 10.46
N ASP A 78 -3.49 -24.55 10.15
CA ASP A 78 -4.60 -24.59 11.11
C ASP A 78 -4.30 -25.58 12.26
N ASP A 79 -3.52 -26.63 11.99
CA ASP A 79 -3.03 -27.57 13.01
C ASP A 79 -1.97 -26.96 13.93
N GLU A 80 -1.02 -26.19 13.38
CA GLU A 80 -0.04 -25.47 14.20
C GLU A 80 -0.68 -24.41 15.10
N SER A 81 -1.73 -23.74 14.61
CA SER A 81 -2.43 -22.70 15.36
C SER A 81 -3.56 -23.25 16.25
N GLY A 82 -3.99 -24.50 16.04
CA GLY A 82 -5.08 -25.16 16.77
C GLY A 82 -6.48 -24.60 16.50
N GLN A 83 -6.61 -23.71 15.52
CA GLN A 83 -7.83 -22.99 15.14
C GLN A 83 -7.60 -22.36 13.76
N PRO A 84 -8.54 -21.59 13.15
CA PRO A 84 -8.24 -20.95 11.87
C PRO A 84 -7.06 -19.99 11.98
N ALA A 85 -6.02 -20.21 11.17
CA ALA A 85 -4.85 -19.35 11.14
C ALA A 85 -5.18 -17.95 10.60
N VAL A 86 -6.20 -17.83 9.74
CA VAL A 86 -6.69 -16.54 9.22
C VAL A 86 -8.16 -16.39 9.60
N SER A 87 -8.51 -15.26 10.21
CA SER A 87 -9.87 -14.99 10.69
C SER A 87 -10.25 -13.51 10.55
N LEU A 88 -11.55 -13.26 10.50
CA LEU A 88 -12.11 -11.91 10.62
C LEU A 88 -12.59 -11.75 12.08
N ALA A 89 -11.86 -10.98 12.88
CA ALA A 89 -12.10 -10.84 14.32
C ALA A 89 -12.02 -9.38 14.75
N GLY A 90 -12.92 -8.96 15.65
CA GLY A 90 -12.91 -7.60 16.23
C GLY A 90 -12.99 -6.48 15.19
N GLY A 91 -13.69 -6.70 14.08
CA GLY A 91 -13.81 -5.73 12.98
C GLY A 91 -12.57 -5.60 12.09
N GLY A 92 -11.61 -6.52 12.19
CA GLY A 92 -10.38 -6.52 11.39
C GLY A 92 -9.95 -7.91 10.93
N LEU A 93 -8.85 -7.94 10.18
CA LEU A 93 -8.19 -9.17 9.76
C LEU A 93 -7.20 -9.61 10.84
N GLN A 94 -7.26 -10.88 11.22
CA GLN A 94 -6.31 -11.52 12.14
C GLN A 94 -5.61 -12.69 11.42
N ILE A 95 -4.28 -12.74 11.52
CA ILE A 95 -3.44 -13.79 10.97
C ILE A 95 -2.52 -14.32 12.07
N VAL A 96 -2.57 -15.61 12.32
CA VAL A 96 -1.53 -16.35 13.06
C VAL A 96 -0.48 -16.75 12.05
N ARG A 97 0.76 -16.29 12.26
CA ARG A 97 1.87 -16.53 11.34
C ARG A 97 3.06 -17.15 12.04
N GLN A 98 3.87 -17.87 11.28
CA GLN A 98 5.19 -18.29 11.70
C GLN A 98 6.15 -17.08 11.71
N LEU A 99 6.98 -17.04 12.75
CA LEU A 99 8.08 -16.11 12.92
C LEU A 99 9.36 -16.92 13.10
N THR A 100 10.18 -16.91 12.06
CA THR A 100 11.50 -17.56 12.07
C THR A 100 12.56 -16.49 12.28
N LEU A 101 13.20 -16.54 13.44
CA LEU A 101 14.33 -15.67 13.77
C LEU A 101 15.64 -16.46 13.59
N PRO A 102 16.71 -15.86 13.05
CA PRO A 102 18.00 -16.52 12.91
C PRO A 102 18.48 -17.12 14.24
N GLY A 103 18.86 -18.40 14.24
CA GLY A 103 19.38 -19.08 15.42
C GLY A 103 18.33 -19.43 16.49
N SER A 104 17.03 -19.25 16.21
CA SER A 104 15.94 -19.61 17.13
C SER A 104 14.98 -20.58 16.48
N ALA A 105 14.33 -21.42 17.30
CA ALA A 105 13.22 -22.25 16.84
C ALA A 105 12.06 -21.35 16.35
N PRO A 106 11.32 -21.75 15.30
CA PRO A 106 10.13 -21.03 14.86
C PRO A 106 9.17 -20.77 16.02
N ARG A 107 8.60 -19.56 16.03
CA ARG A 107 7.58 -19.13 17.00
C ARG A 107 6.33 -18.73 16.25
N LEU A 108 5.19 -18.75 16.94
CA LEU A 108 3.96 -18.18 16.39
C LEU A 108 3.86 -16.71 16.77
N GLN A 109 3.21 -15.92 15.92
CA GLN A 109 2.91 -14.51 16.17
C GLN A 109 1.50 -14.22 15.67
N VAL A 110 0.73 -13.48 16.47
CA VAL A 110 -0.58 -12.98 16.04
C VAL A 110 -0.39 -11.59 15.44
N VAL A 111 -0.91 -11.40 14.23
CA VAL A 111 -0.94 -10.11 13.54
C VAL A 111 -2.38 -9.70 13.32
N ARG A 112 -2.68 -8.42 13.55
CA ARG A 112 -4.00 -7.84 13.33
C ARG A 112 -3.91 -6.57 12.50
N TYR A 113 -4.78 -6.45 11.51
CA TYR A 113 -4.97 -5.23 10.75
C TYR A 113 -6.27 -4.58 11.18
N ARG A 114 -6.17 -3.34 11.67
CA ARG A 114 -7.33 -2.55 12.12
C ARG A 114 -7.26 -1.13 11.58
N VAL A 115 -8.43 -0.50 11.47
CA VAL A 115 -8.54 0.93 11.19
C VAL A 115 -8.76 1.66 12.51
N THR A 116 -7.79 2.49 12.88
CA THR A 116 -7.82 3.33 14.08
C THR A 116 -7.57 4.77 13.65
N GLU A 117 -8.48 5.69 13.97
CA GLU A 117 -8.36 7.12 13.60
C GLU A 117 -8.12 7.36 12.10
N GLY A 118 -8.78 6.57 11.23
CA GLY A 118 -8.62 6.68 9.78
C GLY A 118 -7.25 6.21 9.25
N ARG A 119 -6.51 5.43 10.06
CA ARG A 119 -5.24 4.81 9.69
C ARG A 119 -5.33 3.30 9.78
N VAL A 120 -4.78 2.59 8.80
CA VAL A 120 -4.56 1.15 8.90
C VAL A 120 -3.31 0.92 9.73
N ILE A 121 -3.48 0.23 10.86
CA ILE A 121 -2.41 -0.15 11.77
C ILE A 121 -2.28 -1.66 11.74
N ARG A 122 -1.04 -2.13 11.57
CA ARG A 122 -0.66 -3.52 11.77
C ARG A 122 -0.17 -3.69 13.21
N TYR A 123 -0.94 -4.39 14.01
CA TYR A 123 -0.54 -4.82 15.34
C TYR A 123 0.10 -6.20 15.27
N ALA A 124 1.19 -6.42 15.99
CA ALA A 124 1.86 -7.71 16.07
C ALA A 124 2.19 -8.04 17.53
N SER A 125 1.81 -9.24 17.98
CA SER A 125 2.16 -9.74 19.31
C SER A 125 3.66 -9.98 19.43
N PRO A 126 4.19 -10.12 20.66
CA PRO A 126 5.47 -10.78 20.88
C PRO A 126 5.48 -12.20 20.28
N PRO A 127 6.67 -12.80 20.05
CA PRO A 127 6.78 -14.22 19.69
C PRO A 127 6.17 -15.10 20.78
N LEU A 128 5.27 -16.00 20.39
CA LEU A 128 4.51 -16.87 21.28
C LEU A 128 5.20 -18.24 21.34
N ALA A 129 5.51 -18.70 22.54
CA ALA A 129 6.27 -19.93 22.77
C ALA A 129 5.39 -21.14 23.06
N SER A 130 4.12 -20.93 23.46
CA SER A 130 3.18 -22.00 23.77
C SER A 130 1.80 -21.77 23.16
N VAL A 131 1.03 -22.86 23.04
CA VAL A 131 -0.39 -22.82 22.64
C VAL A 131 -1.22 -22.00 23.62
N GLY A 132 -0.89 -22.03 24.92
CA GLY A 132 -1.57 -21.23 25.95
C GLY A 132 -1.38 -19.73 25.73
N ASP A 133 -0.17 -19.30 25.36
CA ASP A 133 0.12 -17.89 25.03
C ASP A 133 -0.64 -17.46 23.78
N LEU A 134 -0.66 -18.32 22.76
CA LEU A 134 -1.42 -18.08 21.53
C LEU A 134 -2.91 -17.90 21.82
N HIS A 135 -3.51 -18.83 22.56
CA HIS A 135 -4.92 -18.77 22.93
C HIS A 135 -5.28 -17.50 23.71
N SER A 136 -4.38 -17.08 24.61
CA SER A 136 -4.52 -15.85 25.38
C SER A 136 -4.46 -14.62 24.48
N ALA A 137 -3.49 -14.56 23.56
CA ALA A 137 -3.34 -13.48 22.60
C ALA A 137 -4.54 -13.36 21.64
N LEU A 138 -5.12 -14.48 21.23
CA LEU A 138 -6.28 -14.52 20.32
C LEU A 138 -7.57 -14.05 20.98
N ARG A 139 -7.77 -14.37 22.27
CA ARG A 139 -8.94 -13.92 23.04
C ARG A 139 -8.81 -12.47 23.52
N GLY A 140 -7.59 -12.01 23.76
CA GLY A 140 -7.31 -10.67 24.25
C GLY A 140 -7.25 -9.59 23.17
N GLY A 141 -7.15 -8.34 23.61
CA GLY A 141 -6.79 -7.19 22.77
C GLY A 141 -5.28 -7.08 22.54
N GLU A 142 -4.87 -5.99 21.91
CA GLU A 142 -3.47 -5.60 21.78
C GLU A 142 -2.98 -5.10 23.14
N SER A 143 -2.31 -5.96 23.88
CA SER A 143 -1.82 -5.71 25.24
C SER A 143 -0.36 -5.24 25.26
N GLU A 144 0.23 -5.19 26.45
CA GLU A 144 1.66 -4.92 26.63
C GLU A 144 2.53 -5.84 25.74
N GLY A 145 3.56 -5.25 25.13
CA GLY A 145 4.48 -5.94 24.20
C GLY A 145 3.99 -6.03 22.75
N TRP A 146 2.72 -5.73 22.46
CA TRP A 146 2.29 -5.62 21.07
C TRP A 146 2.90 -4.40 20.40
N THR A 147 3.36 -4.57 19.17
CA THR A 147 3.91 -3.47 18.35
C THR A 147 2.86 -3.02 17.33
N GLY A 148 2.55 -1.73 17.29
CA GLY A 148 1.65 -1.13 16.30
C GLY A 148 2.42 -0.36 15.22
N LEU A 149 2.33 -0.81 13.97
CA LEU A 149 2.93 -0.15 12.81
C LEU A 149 1.84 0.55 11.99
N PRO A 150 1.76 1.89 11.98
CA PRO A 150 0.86 2.60 11.07
C PRO A 150 1.37 2.43 9.63
N LEU A 151 0.54 1.87 8.76
CA LEU A 151 0.90 1.57 7.38
C LEU A 151 0.36 2.62 6.40
N MET A 152 -0.88 3.06 6.60
CA MET A 152 -1.53 3.99 5.68
C MET A 152 -2.55 4.88 6.40
N GLY A 153 -2.55 6.18 6.10
CA GLY A 153 -3.56 7.12 6.58
C GLY A 153 -4.61 7.47 5.53
N GLY A 154 -5.65 8.21 5.96
CA GLY A 154 -6.73 8.64 5.07
C GLY A 154 -7.67 7.52 4.63
N VAL A 155 -7.64 6.37 5.32
CA VAL A 155 -8.46 5.20 5.03
C VAL A 155 -9.84 5.39 5.64
N GLY A 156 -10.87 5.33 4.79
CA GLY A 156 -12.27 5.41 5.20
C GLY A 156 -12.87 4.05 5.51
N ALA A 157 -12.46 3.00 4.77
CA ALA A 157 -12.91 1.63 5.00
C ALA A 157 -11.82 0.63 4.60
N ILE A 158 -11.71 -0.45 5.39
CA ILE A 158 -11.03 -1.67 4.98
C ILE A 158 -12.03 -2.83 5.11
N SER A 159 -12.11 -3.68 4.10
CA SER A 159 -12.92 -4.89 4.15
C SER A 159 -12.08 -6.08 3.72
N ALA A 160 -12.29 -7.23 4.37
CA ALA A 160 -11.63 -8.47 4.02
C ALA A 160 -12.65 -9.59 3.83
N ARG A 161 -12.37 -10.50 2.90
CA ARG A 161 -13.11 -11.75 2.67
C ARG A 161 -12.12 -12.90 2.60
N LEU A 162 -12.57 -14.06 3.05
CA LEU A 162 -11.78 -15.28 3.11
C LEU A 162 -12.31 -16.24 2.05
N TYR A 163 -11.42 -16.92 1.32
CA TYR A 163 -11.78 -17.98 0.40
C TYR A 163 -11.68 -19.32 1.14
N VAL A 164 -12.83 -19.95 1.36
CA VAL A 164 -12.95 -21.26 1.99
C VAL A 164 -13.18 -22.31 0.90
N PRO A 165 -12.37 -23.38 0.82
CA PRO A 165 -12.58 -24.44 -0.17
C PRO A 165 -14.01 -24.99 -0.13
N ARG A 166 -14.62 -25.20 -1.30
CA ARG A 166 -16.01 -25.69 -1.49
C ARG A 166 -17.13 -24.76 -1.03
N VAL A 167 -16.83 -23.65 -0.34
CA VAL A 167 -17.78 -22.58 0.00
C VAL A 167 -17.60 -21.35 -0.91
N GLY A 168 -16.35 -20.97 -1.17
CA GLY A 168 -15.99 -19.76 -1.92
C GLY A 168 -15.71 -18.56 -1.00
N TRP A 169 -15.88 -17.35 -1.54
CA TRP A 169 -15.61 -16.11 -0.81
C TRP A 169 -16.66 -15.81 0.25
N THR A 170 -16.27 -15.79 1.52
CA THR A 170 -17.14 -15.55 2.66
C THR A 170 -16.56 -14.56 3.66
N THR A 171 -17.42 -13.94 4.45
CA THR A 171 -17.07 -13.17 5.65
C THR A 171 -17.53 -13.88 6.92
N GLN A 172 -18.20 -15.02 6.79
CA GLN A 172 -18.85 -15.72 7.88
C GLN A 172 -17.88 -16.72 8.49
N MET A 173 -17.48 -16.50 9.74
CA MET A 173 -16.54 -17.41 10.43
C MET A 173 -17.10 -18.81 10.66
N LYS A 174 -18.42 -19.01 10.60
CA LYS A 174 -19.04 -20.34 10.64
C LYS A 174 -18.63 -21.22 9.45
N ASP A 175 -18.39 -20.63 8.29
CA ASP A 175 -18.01 -21.37 7.08
C ASP A 175 -16.56 -21.85 7.21
N VAL A 176 -15.68 -20.99 7.75
CA VAL A 176 -14.30 -21.33 8.10
C VAL A 176 -14.26 -22.44 9.15
N GLN A 177 -15.06 -22.32 10.21
CA GLN A 177 -15.15 -23.34 11.26
C GLN A 177 -15.66 -24.69 10.74
N GLY A 178 -16.64 -24.66 9.81
CA GLY A 178 -17.14 -25.84 9.13
C GLY A 178 -16.05 -26.56 8.34
N ALA A 179 -15.20 -25.82 7.62
CA ALA A 179 -14.08 -26.40 6.87
C ALA A 179 -13.04 -27.07 7.79
N ILE A 180 -12.72 -26.47 8.95
CA ILE A 180 -11.84 -27.11 9.95
C ILE A 180 -12.46 -28.41 10.46
N THR A 181 -13.73 -28.36 10.87
CA THR A 181 -14.43 -29.53 11.42
C THR A 181 -14.47 -30.67 10.41
N GLU A 182 -14.63 -30.35 9.13
CA GLU A 182 -14.57 -31.34 8.06
C GLU A 182 -13.16 -31.92 7.87
N ALA A 183 -12.12 -31.09 7.87
CA ALA A 183 -10.74 -31.54 7.82
C ALA A 183 -10.41 -32.48 8.99
N ASP A 184 -10.82 -32.13 10.22
CA ASP A 184 -10.64 -32.95 11.41
C ASP A 184 -11.40 -34.29 11.33
N ASN A 185 -12.61 -34.29 10.76
CA ASN A 185 -13.36 -35.52 10.56
C ASN A 185 -12.70 -36.43 9.52
N ASN A 186 -12.06 -35.87 8.51
CA ASN A 186 -11.32 -36.63 7.49
C ASN A 186 -10.05 -37.30 8.06
N LEU A 187 -9.46 -36.78 9.14
CA LEU A 187 -8.36 -37.46 9.85
C LEU A 187 -8.78 -38.74 10.56
N LYS A 188 -10.06 -38.87 10.93
CA LYS A 188 -10.59 -40.07 11.61
C LYS A 188 -10.68 -41.27 10.67
N VAL A 189 -10.62 -41.02 9.36
CA VAL A 189 -10.59 -42.06 8.32
C VAL A 189 -9.13 -42.42 8.05
N PRO A 190 -8.72 -43.71 8.02
CA PRO A 190 -7.35 -44.10 7.70
C PRO A 190 -6.93 -43.54 6.34
N GLN A 191 -6.01 -42.58 6.32
CA GLN A 191 -5.49 -41.99 5.09
C GLN A 191 -4.20 -42.71 4.67
N LEU A 192 -4.10 -43.04 3.38
CA LEU A 192 -2.87 -43.55 2.77
C LEU A 192 -1.94 -42.36 2.47
N GLY A 193 -1.09 -42.02 3.43
CA GLY A 193 -0.02 -41.02 3.26
C GLY A 193 -0.03 -39.89 4.29
N ASN A 194 1.12 -39.25 4.50
CA ASN A 194 1.30 -38.12 5.42
C ASN A 194 1.07 -36.77 4.71
N ALA A 195 -0.05 -36.62 4.00
CA ALA A 195 -0.38 -35.34 3.38
C ALA A 195 -0.64 -34.27 4.46
N PRO A 196 -0.11 -33.03 4.31
CA PRO A 196 -0.44 -31.93 5.22
C PRO A 196 -1.95 -31.70 5.27
N LEU A 197 -2.45 -31.32 6.44
CA LEU A 197 -3.85 -30.96 6.61
C LEU A 197 -4.22 -29.80 5.69
N PRO A 198 -5.35 -29.89 4.95
CA PRO A 198 -5.78 -28.80 4.11
C PRO A 198 -6.17 -27.60 4.96
N ARG A 199 -5.73 -26.41 4.56
CA ARG A 199 -6.10 -25.15 5.21
C ARG A 199 -7.59 -24.87 5.00
N SER A 200 -8.27 -24.42 6.05
CA SER A 200 -9.66 -23.94 6.02
C SER A 200 -9.82 -22.67 5.20
N VAL A 201 -8.77 -21.84 5.13
CA VAL A 201 -8.70 -20.63 4.32
C VAL A 201 -7.50 -20.72 3.39
N THR A 202 -7.74 -20.60 2.08
CA THR A 202 -6.67 -20.66 1.05
C THR A 202 -6.44 -19.33 0.34
N GLY A 203 -7.39 -18.39 0.45
CA GLY A 203 -7.28 -17.07 -0.12
C GLY A 203 -7.79 -15.97 0.80
N LEU A 204 -7.22 -14.79 0.66
CA LEU A 204 -7.62 -13.57 1.36
C LEU A 204 -7.78 -12.45 0.34
N GLU A 205 -8.98 -11.88 0.25
CA GLU A 205 -9.25 -10.67 -0.50
C GLU A 205 -9.31 -9.50 0.48
N VAL A 206 -8.52 -8.45 0.23
CA VAL A 206 -8.57 -7.19 0.99
C VAL A 206 -8.90 -6.06 0.05
N SER A 207 -9.89 -5.24 0.42
CA SER A 207 -10.25 -4.01 -0.27
C SER A 207 -10.05 -2.82 0.66
N VAL A 208 -9.36 -1.79 0.17
CA VAL A 208 -9.03 -0.57 0.90
C VAL A 208 -9.62 0.63 0.17
N GLY A 209 -10.51 1.37 0.84
CA GLY A 209 -11.04 2.66 0.38
C GLY A 209 -10.40 3.80 1.16
N ALA A 210 -9.82 4.77 0.44
CA ALA A 210 -9.19 5.96 1.02
C ALA A 210 -9.68 7.24 0.36
N LYS A 211 -9.57 8.37 1.05
CA LYS A 211 -10.01 9.69 0.54
C LYS A 211 -9.28 10.12 -0.73
N SER A 212 -8.04 9.65 -0.91
CA SER A 212 -7.24 9.89 -2.11
C SER A 212 -7.66 9.04 -3.32
N LEU A 213 -8.49 8.00 -3.10
CA LEU A 213 -8.89 7.08 -4.15
C LEU A 213 -10.28 7.39 -4.71
N ALA A 214 -10.40 7.39 -6.04
CA ALA A 214 -11.71 7.43 -6.70
C ALA A 214 -12.51 6.12 -6.55
N ARG A 215 -11.81 4.99 -6.40
CA ARG A 215 -12.40 3.65 -6.21
C ARG A 215 -11.55 2.84 -5.23
N PRO A 216 -12.14 1.96 -4.42
CA PRO A 216 -11.37 1.06 -3.55
C PRO A 216 -10.38 0.21 -4.36
N ILE A 217 -9.19 -0.02 -3.79
CA ILE A 217 -8.21 -0.94 -4.36
C ILE A 217 -8.38 -2.30 -3.69
N THR A 218 -8.57 -3.34 -4.51
CA THR A 218 -8.68 -4.72 -4.06
C THR A 218 -7.43 -5.53 -4.44
N ARG A 219 -6.98 -6.37 -3.52
CA ARG A 219 -5.90 -7.36 -3.73
C ARG A 219 -6.30 -8.71 -3.15
N VAL A 220 -5.85 -9.77 -3.82
CA VAL A 220 -6.04 -11.15 -3.39
C VAL A 220 -4.68 -11.76 -3.08
N PHE A 221 -4.60 -12.46 -1.95
CA PHE A 221 -3.41 -13.15 -1.47
C PHE A 221 -3.71 -14.63 -1.28
N LEU A 222 -2.74 -15.48 -1.61
CA LEU A 222 -2.76 -16.87 -1.18
C LEU A 222 -2.28 -16.97 0.27
N ILE A 223 -2.80 -17.96 0.99
CA ILE A 223 -2.47 -18.18 2.40
C ILE A 223 -1.47 -19.33 2.52
N GLY A 224 -0.30 -19.05 3.11
CA GLY A 224 0.71 -20.08 3.39
C GLY A 224 1.60 -20.50 2.23
N GLU A 225 1.70 -19.67 1.17
CA GLU A 225 2.47 -19.92 -0.08
C GLU A 225 3.66 -18.96 -0.26
#